data_AF-A0A8T3NFQ5-F1
#
_entry.id   AF-A0A8T3NFQ5-F1
#
_cell.length_a   1.000
_cell.length_b   1.000
_cell.length_c   1.000
_cell.angle_alpha   90.00
_cell.angle_beta   90.00
_cell.angle_gamma   90.00
#
_symmetry.space_group_name_H-M   'P 1'
#
loop_
_entity.id
_entity.type
_entity.pdbx_description
1 polymer ?
#
loop_
_entity_poly.entity_id
_entity_poly.type
_entity_poly.pdbx_seq_one_letter_code
_entity_poly.pdbx_strand_id
1 'polypeptide(L)' 'IETSGEGLCCGYDSGLPVTAEYRAPFRFEGTIKRVVVEVDGPEQADHEAEVRAALTTQ' A
#
# COMPACT_ATOMS: atom_id res chain seq x y z
N ILE A 1 -0.71 -16.97 2.82
CA ILE A 1 -0.40 -16.00 1.75
C ILE A 1 -0.14 -14.70 2.49
N GLU A 2 1.10 -14.50 2.88
CA GLU A 2 1.59 -13.28 3.50
C GLU A 2 2.58 -12.73 2.49
N THR A 3 2.17 -11.71 1.75
CA THR A 3 3.03 -11.01 0.80
C THR A 3 3.64 -9.85 1.54
N SER A 4 4.96 -9.85 1.66
CA SER A 4 5.83 -8.84 2.31
C SER A 4 5.77 -7.45 1.64
N GLY A 5 4.56 -6.92 1.45
CA GLY A 5 4.28 -5.73 0.66
C GLY A 5 2.80 -5.39 0.67
N GLU A 6 2.16 -5.39 1.83
CA GLU A 6 0.89 -4.68 1.96
C GLU A 6 1.17 -3.20 1.79
N GLY A 7 0.98 -2.70 0.57
CA GLY A 7 0.73 -1.27 0.37
C GLY A 7 -0.43 -0.83 1.26
N LEU A 8 -0.63 0.48 1.39
CA LEU A 8 -1.71 1.03 2.22
C LEU A 8 -3.06 0.40 1.86
N CYS A 9 -3.63 -0.41 2.77
CA CYS A 9 -4.94 -1.03 2.60
C CYS A 9 -6.03 -0.17 3.24
N CYS A 10 -7.08 0.15 2.48
CA CYS A 10 -8.23 0.93 2.95
C CYS A 10 -9.51 0.10 2.82
N GLY A 11 -10.20 -0.14 3.94
CA GLY A 11 -11.49 -0.83 3.96
C GLY A 11 -11.41 -2.36 4.03
N TYR A 12 -10.24 -2.92 4.26
CA TYR A 12 -10.07 -4.35 4.50
C TYR A 12 -8.99 -4.60 5.55
N ASP A 13 -9.21 -5.59 6.40
CA ASP A 13 -8.25 -6.03 7.40
C ASP A 13 -8.27 -7.56 7.50
N SER A 14 -7.15 -8.19 7.14
CA SER A 14 -6.92 -9.64 7.23
C SER A 14 -6.16 -10.06 8.49
N GLY A 15 -5.80 -9.12 9.35
CA GLY A 15 -4.99 -9.35 10.54
C GLY A 15 -5.72 -10.11 11.65
N LEU A 16 -4.98 -10.39 12.72
CA LEU A 16 -5.58 -10.95 13.94
C LEU A 16 -6.37 -9.86 14.68
N PRO A 17 -7.55 -10.19 15.23
CA PRO A 17 -8.33 -9.22 15.96
C PRO A 17 -7.60 -8.77 17.24
N VAL A 18 -7.47 -7.46 17.43
CA VAL A 18 -6.85 -6.87 18.63
C VAL A 18 -7.72 -7.01 19.89
N THR A 19 -9.02 -7.26 19.71
CA THR A 19 -10.01 -7.48 20.78
C THR A 19 -11.06 -8.49 20.32
N ALA A 20 -11.76 -9.14 21.27
CA ALA A 20 -12.83 -10.10 20.96
C ALA A 20 -14.05 -9.48 20.24
N GLU A 21 -14.22 -8.16 20.35
CA GLU A 21 -15.31 -7.41 19.72
C GLU A 21 -15.03 -7.15 18.21
N TYR A 22 -13.80 -7.36 17.77
CA TYR A 22 -13.41 -7.23 16.37
C TYR A 22 -13.36 -8.60 15.69
N ARG A 23 -14.04 -8.74 14.56
CA ARG A 23 -14.05 -10.00 13.78
C ARG A 23 -13.27 -9.82 12.49
N ALA A 24 -12.14 -10.51 12.39
CA ALA A 24 -11.36 -10.60 11.17
C ALA A 24 -11.68 -11.90 10.39
N PRO A 25 -11.59 -11.90 9.04
CA PRO A 25 -11.27 -10.74 8.20
C PRO A 25 -12.42 -9.74 8.17
N PHE A 26 -12.10 -8.45 8.29
CA PHE A 26 -13.08 -7.39 8.25
C PHE A 26 -13.10 -6.77 6.85
N ARG A 27 -14.30 -6.62 6.29
CA ARG A 27 -14.53 -5.93 5.01
C ARG A 27 -15.49 -4.79 5.23
N PHE A 28 -15.06 -3.58 4.87
CA PHE A 28 -15.94 -2.41 4.88
C PHE A 28 -16.99 -2.55 3.78
N GLU A 29 -18.27 -2.44 4.14
CA GLU A 29 -19.41 -2.61 3.22
C GLU A 29 -19.94 -1.28 2.67
N GLY A 30 -19.50 -0.15 3.22
CA GLY A 30 -19.90 1.18 2.78
C GLY A 30 -19.11 1.67 1.56
N THR A 31 -19.44 2.88 1.10
CA THR A 31 -18.65 3.58 0.07
C THR A 31 -17.65 4.52 0.71
N ILE A 32 -16.36 4.25 0.54
CA ILE A 32 -15.31 5.21 0.88
C ILE A 32 -15.40 6.37 -0.13
N LYS A 33 -15.73 7.58 0.34
CA LYS A 33 -15.92 8.74 -0.54
C LYS A 33 -14.61 9.39 -0.96
N ARG A 34 -13.56 9.27 -0.14
CA ARG A 34 -12.25 9.86 -0.41
C ARG A 34 -11.19 9.16 0.43
N VAL A 35 -10.04 8.91 -0.19
CA VAL A 35 -8.80 8.52 0.47
C VAL A 35 -7.75 9.54 0.05
N VAL A 36 -7.03 10.12 1.00
CA VAL A 36 -5.92 11.04 0.74
C VAL A 36 -4.66 10.37 1.28
N VAL A 37 -3.64 10.24 0.45
CA VAL A 37 -2.33 9.69 0.82
C VAL A 37 -1.31 10.78 0.55
N GLU A 38 -0.75 11.32 1.63
CA GLU A 38 0.32 12.30 1.57
C GLU A 38 1.62 11.59 1.96
N VAL A 39 2.66 11.80 1.16
CA VAL A 39 3.99 11.26 1.41
C VAL A 39 4.94 12.44 1.39
N ASP A 40 5.62 12.65 2.52
CA ASP A 40 6.65 13.68 2.66
C ASP A 40 8.04 13.05 2.54
N GLY A 41 8.98 13.79 1.97
CA GLY A 41 10.37 13.39 1.83
C GLY A 41 10.96 13.82 0.49
N PRO A 42 12.31 13.85 0.37
CA PRO A 42 12.93 14.03 -0.93
C PRO A 42 12.49 12.90 -1.86
N GLU A 43 12.27 13.21 -3.13
CA GLU A 43 12.15 12.18 -4.15
C GLU A 43 13.43 11.31 -4.11
N GLN A 44 13.29 10.04 -3.73
CA GLN A 44 14.36 9.09 -3.95
C GLN A 44 14.39 8.81 -5.44
N ALA A 45 15.29 9.49 -6.16
CA ALA A 45 15.56 9.18 -7.55
C ALA A 45 15.96 7.69 -7.66
N ASP A 46 15.23 6.94 -8.48
CA ASP A 46 15.55 5.55 -8.77
C ASP A 46 16.65 5.52 -9.84
N HIS A 47 17.89 5.67 -9.35
CA HIS A 47 19.08 5.71 -10.19
C HIS A 47 19.23 4.41 -11.03
N GLU A 48 18.73 3.27 -10.53
CA GLU A 48 18.72 2.02 -11.31
C GLU A 48 17.70 2.08 -12.45
N ALA A 49 16.52 2.65 -12.24
CA ALA A 49 15.54 2.87 -13.29
C ALA A 49 16.04 3.86 -14.34
N GLU A 50 16.73 4.93 -13.93
CA GLU A 50 17.33 5.90 -14.85
C GLU A 50 18.42 5.28 -15.73
N VAL A 51 19.32 4.49 -15.14
CA VAL A 51 20.36 3.77 -15.90
C VAL A 51 19.72 2.76 -16.85
N ARG A 52 18.69 2.03 -16.43
CA ARG A 52 17.97 1.09 -17.28
C ARG A 52 17.27 1.78 -18.47
N ALA A 53 16.64 2.92 -18.24
CA ALA A 53 16.01 3.72 -19.30
C ALA A 53 17.04 4.24 -20.31
N ALA A 54 18.19 4.71 -19.83
CA ALA A 54 19.29 5.18 -20.67
C ALA A 54 19.88 4.05 -21.55
N LEU A 55 20.05 2.85 -21.00
CA LEU A 55 20.56 1.67 -21.73
C LEU A 55 19.57 1.12 -22.76
N THR A 56 18.26 1.35 -22.58
CA THR A 56 17.21 0.87 -23.49
C THR A 56 16.97 1.83 -24.66
N THR A 57 17.30 3.12 -24.49
CA THR A 57 17.09 4.16 -25.51
C THR A 57 18.33 4.36 -26.41
N GLN A 58 19.35 3.51 -26.28
CA GLN A 58 20.63 3.59 -27.01
C GLN A 58 20.72 2.55 -28.13
#